data_AF-A0A927Y172-F1
#
_entry.id   AF-A0A927Y172-F1
#
_cell.length_a   1.000
_cell.length_b   1.000
_cell.length_c   1.000
_cell.angle_alpha   90.00
_cell.angle_beta   90.00
_cell.angle_gamma   90.00
#
_symmetry.space_group_name_H-M   'P 1'
#
loop_
_entity.id
_entity.type
_entity.pdbx_description
1 polymer ?
#
loop_
_entity_poly.entity_id
_entity_poly.type
_entity_poly.pdbx_seq_one_letter_code
_entity_poly.pdbx_strand_id
1 'polypeptide(L)'
;IIPKFAGCQNGIDWFKAMGQWKEKGYIPREGDIIFFDWEVDGSVNHVGIVEKVENGKVYTVEGNSTDDMCRQKEYSINSQYIFGYGTPAY
;
A
#
# COMPACT_ATOMS: atom_id res chain seq x y z
N ILE A 1 -10.72 -2.36 12.97
CA ILE A 1 -11.54 -3.05 11.93
C ILE A 1 -10.63 -3.36 10.75
N ILE A 2 -10.57 -4.60 10.28
CA ILE A 2 -9.80 -4.98 9.08
C ILE A 2 -10.68 -4.70 7.84
N PRO A 3 -10.17 -3.96 6.84
CA PRO A 3 -10.93 -3.65 5.63
C PRO A 3 -11.39 -4.92 4.91
N LYS A 4 -12.60 -4.91 4.35
CA LYS A 4 -13.08 -5.95 3.42
C LYS A 4 -13.23 -5.33 2.04
N PHE A 5 -12.23 -5.49 1.20
CA PHE A 5 -12.29 -5.14 -0.22
C PHE A 5 -11.67 -6.25 -1.07
N ALA A 6 -12.11 -6.35 -2.32
CA ALA A 6 -11.53 -7.27 -3.31
C ALA A 6 -10.86 -6.54 -4.48
N GLY A 7 -11.09 -5.23 -4.63
CA GLY A 7 -10.48 -4.39 -5.66
C GLY A 7 -9.77 -3.19 -5.06
N CYS A 8 -8.63 -2.81 -5.63
CA CYS A 8 -7.77 -1.73 -5.12
C CYS A 8 -8.52 -0.41 -4.98
N GLN A 9 -9.27 0.02 -6.02
CA GLN A 9 -10.06 1.24 -5.97
C GLN A 9 -11.08 1.23 -4.82
N ASN A 10 -11.79 0.11 -4.64
CA ASN A 10 -12.75 -0.04 -3.55
C ASN A 10 -12.07 0.04 -2.18
N GLY A 11 -10.84 -0.48 -2.06
CA GLY A 11 -10.03 -0.36 -0.85
C GLY A 11 -9.69 1.09 -0.52
N ILE A 12 -9.25 1.86 -1.53
CA ILE A 12 -8.93 3.29 -1.40
C ILE A 12 -10.17 4.06 -0.95
N ASP A 13 -11.29 3.87 -1.63
CA ASP A 13 -12.54 4.58 -1.34
C ASP A 13 -13.02 4.27 0.08
N TRP A 14 -12.89 3.02 0.53
CA TRP A 14 -13.20 2.62 1.89
C TRP A 14 -12.31 3.33 2.91
N PHE A 15 -10.99 3.31 2.73
CA PHE A 15 -10.07 3.99 3.65
C PHE A 15 -10.30 5.50 3.69
N LYS A 16 -10.60 6.13 2.54
CA LYS A 16 -10.98 7.55 2.46
C LYS A 16 -12.27 7.82 3.23
N ALA A 17 -13.32 7.01 3.04
CA ALA A 17 -14.59 7.15 3.75
C ALA A 17 -14.44 6.98 5.27
N MET A 18 -13.49 6.17 5.72
CA MET A 18 -13.17 5.98 7.14
C MET A 18 -12.21 7.03 7.72
N GLY A 19 -11.75 8.00 6.92
CA GLY A 19 -10.75 8.99 7.36
C GLY A 19 -9.36 8.37 7.64
N GLN A 20 -9.11 7.20 7.09
CA GLN A 20 -7.93 6.35 7.30
C GLN A 20 -7.02 6.29 6.07
N TRP A 21 -7.17 7.24 5.14
CA TRP A 21 -6.30 7.36 3.97
C TRP A 21 -5.14 8.32 4.24
N LYS A 22 -3.96 7.97 3.73
CA LYS A 22 -2.77 8.82 3.70
C LYS A 22 -2.24 8.90 2.28
N GLU A 23 -1.97 10.12 1.84
CA GLU A 23 -1.36 10.38 0.54
C GLU A 23 0.09 9.92 0.49
N LYS A 24 0.61 9.76 -0.74
CA LYS A 24 2.03 9.54 -1.00
C LYS A 24 2.91 10.56 -0.26
N GLY A 25 4.05 10.10 0.26
CA GLY A 25 5.00 10.92 1.02
C GLY A 25 4.79 10.87 2.54
N TYR A 26 3.70 10.27 3.00
CA TYR A 26 3.55 9.81 4.38
C TYR A 26 4.60 8.74 4.72
N ILE A 27 5.08 8.72 5.97
CA ILE A 27 5.95 7.66 6.49
C ILE A 27 5.05 6.59 7.12
N PRO A 28 4.90 5.40 6.48
CA PRO A 28 3.96 4.39 6.94
C PRO A 28 4.40 3.67 8.21
N ARG A 29 3.42 3.04 8.86
CA ARG A 29 3.60 2.17 10.03
C ARG A 29 3.48 0.71 9.62
N GLU A 30 4.05 -0.16 10.45
CA GLU A 30 3.86 -1.61 10.31
C GLU A 30 2.37 -1.95 10.30
N GLY A 31 1.95 -2.80 9.36
CA GLY A 31 0.56 -3.18 9.13
C GLY A 31 -0.22 -2.27 8.18
N ASP A 32 0.29 -1.08 7.83
CA ASP A 32 -0.41 -0.19 6.89
C ASP A 32 -0.55 -0.89 5.53
N ILE A 33 -1.68 -0.65 4.85
CA ILE A 33 -1.90 -1.19 3.51
C ILE A 33 -1.34 -0.20 2.50
N ILE A 34 -0.34 -0.61 1.73
CA ILE A 34 0.26 0.22 0.68
C ILE A 34 -0.43 -0.07 -0.65
N PHE A 35 -0.74 0.97 -1.43
CA PHE A 35 -1.38 0.89 -2.73
C PHE A 35 -0.43 1.38 -3.82
N PHE A 36 -0.40 0.68 -4.95
CA PHE A 36 0.51 0.98 -6.07
C PHE A 36 -0.22 1.29 -7.37
N ASP A 37 0.28 2.31 -8.07
CA ASP A 37 -0.07 2.70 -9.43
C ASP A 37 1.22 2.57 -10.27
N TRP A 38 1.33 1.47 -11.00
CA TRP A 38 2.58 1.12 -11.71
C TRP A 38 2.73 1.89 -13.02
N GLU A 39 1.63 2.14 -13.70
CA GLU A 39 1.55 2.90 -14.95
C GLU A 39 1.61 4.41 -14.73
N VAL A 40 1.41 4.88 -13.49
CA VAL A 40 1.38 6.29 -13.09
C VAL A 40 0.29 7.06 -13.86
N ASP A 41 -0.87 6.42 -14.03
CA ASP A 41 -2.01 6.94 -14.78
C ASP A 41 -3.23 7.27 -13.88
N GLY A 42 -3.09 7.06 -12.57
CA GLY A 42 -4.14 7.23 -11.57
C GLY A 42 -4.98 5.98 -11.32
N SER A 43 -4.73 4.89 -12.04
CA SER A 43 -5.36 3.59 -11.81
C SER A 43 -4.51 2.74 -10.89
N VAL A 44 -5.10 2.26 -9.79
CA VAL A 44 -4.36 1.47 -8.80
C VAL A 44 -4.45 -0.02 -9.10
N ASN A 45 -3.30 -0.66 -9.26
CA ASN A 45 -3.19 -2.04 -9.76
C ASN A 45 -2.97 -3.05 -8.64
N HIS A 46 -2.31 -2.63 -7.55
CA HIS A 46 -1.79 -3.58 -6.57
C HIS A 46 -1.79 -3.04 -5.14
N VAL A 47 -1.74 -3.97 -4.19
CA VAL A 47 -1.64 -3.69 -2.76
C VAL A 47 -0.64 -4.62 -2.09
N GLY A 48 0.00 -4.11 -1.04
CA GLY A 48 0.84 -4.88 -0.13
C GLY A 48 0.58 -4.51 1.32
N ILE A 49 1.22 -5.21 2.24
CA ILE A 49 1.23 -4.87 3.67
C ILE A 49 2.60 -4.33 4.03
N VAL A 50 2.65 -3.18 4.70
CA VAL A 50 3.90 -2.60 5.20
C VAL A 50 4.41 -3.46 6.36
N GLU A 51 5.62 -3.97 6.21
CA GLU A 51 6.32 -4.74 7.25
C GLU A 51 7.11 -3.81 8.16
N LYS A 52 7.86 -2.87 7.58
CA LYS A 52 8.67 -1.87 8.31
C LYS A 52 9.08 -0.70 7.42
N VAL A 53 9.63 0.35 8.05
CA VAL A 53 10.30 1.46 7.37
C VAL A 53 11.70 1.63 7.93
N GLU A 54 12.71 1.63 7.06
CA GLU A 54 14.11 1.73 7.46
C GLU A 54 14.92 2.42 6.34
N ASN A 55 15.84 3.31 6.71
CA ASN A 55 16.75 4.00 5.78
C ASN A 55 16.05 4.68 4.58
N GLY A 56 14.87 5.29 4.82
CA GLY A 56 14.09 5.96 3.76
C GLY A 56 13.38 5.01 2.80
N LYS A 57 13.38 3.71 3.08
CA LYS A 57 12.66 2.69 2.33
C LYS A 57 11.50 2.11 3.14
N VAL A 58 10.44 1.77 2.44
CA VAL A 58 9.35 0.94 2.96
C VAL A 58 9.57 -0.50 2.53
N TYR A 59 9.47 -1.42 3.47
CA TYR A 59 9.51 -2.87 3.26
C TYR A 59 8.09 -3.40 3.30
N THR A 60 7.74 -4.27 2.36
CA THR A 60 6.38 -4.74 2.14
C THR A 60 6.36 -6.26 2.00
N VAL A 61 5.26 -6.87 2.42
CA VAL A 61 4.92 -8.26 2.11
C VAL A 61 3.82 -8.23 1.05
N GLU A 62 4.10 -8.82 -0.12
CA GLU A 62 3.24 -8.76 -1.29
C GLU A 62 2.97 -10.16 -1.86
N GLY A 63 1.70 -10.49 -2.06
CA GLY A 63 1.26 -11.66 -2.82
C GLY A 63 1.29 -11.40 -4.32
N ASN A 64 1.03 -12.45 -5.13
CA ASN A 64 1.02 -12.35 -6.59
C ASN A 64 2.28 -11.67 -7.15
N SER A 65 3.41 -11.87 -6.48
CA SER A 65 4.72 -11.53 -7.04
C SER A 65 5.09 -12.55 -8.11
N THR A 66 6.24 -12.38 -8.79
CA THR A 66 6.72 -13.32 -9.81
C THR A 66 6.58 -14.77 -9.33
N ASP A 67 6.08 -15.64 -10.23
CA ASP A 67 5.79 -17.05 -9.97
C ASP A 67 4.64 -17.30 -8.96
N ASP A 68 3.70 -16.36 -8.85
CA ASP A 68 2.51 -16.44 -7.98
C ASP A 68 2.83 -16.63 -6.48
N MET A 69 3.97 -16.08 -6.04
CA MET A 69 4.46 -16.24 -4.67
C MET A 69 4.23 -14.99 -3.80
N CYS A 70 4.22 -15.21 -2.49
CA CYS A 70 4.40 -14.14 -1.51
C CYS A 70 5.89 -13.81 -1.39
N ARG A 71 6.25 -12.53 -1.48
CA ARG A 71 7.64 -12.05 -1.38
C ARG A 71 7.71 -10.76 -0.58
N GLN A 72 8.84 -10.56 0.10
CA GLN A 72 9.20 -9.25 0.62
C GLN A 72 9.71 -8.38 -0.52
N LYS A 73 9.30 -7.12 -0.57
CA LYS A 73 9.84 -6.11 -1.48
C LYS A 73 10.21 -4.85 -0.72
N GLU A 74 10.99 -3.98 -1.36
CA GLU A 74 11.35 -2.68 -0.82
C GLU A 74 11.23 -1.58 -1.86
N TYR A 75 10.78 -0.41 -1.41
CA TYR A 75 10.61 0.78 -2.26
C TYR A 75 11.12 2.01 -1.52
N SER A 76 11.64 2.98 -2.26
CA SER A 76 11.83 4.33 -1.69
C SER A 76 10.48 4.88 -1.24
N ILE A 77 10.41 5.53 -0.07
CA ILE A 77 9.18 6.18 0.44
C ILE A 77 8.59 7.16 -0.59
N ASN A 78 9.43 7.76 -1.42
CA ASN A 78 9.02 8.73 -2.45
C ASN A 78 8.84 8.11 -3.84
N SER A 79 8.84 6.77 -3.95
CA SER A 79 8.68 6.07 -5.21
C SER A 79 7.46 6.57 -5.99
N GLN A 80 7.63 6.80 -7.29
CA GLN A 80 6.53 7.24 -8.17
C GLN A 80 5.37 6.25 -8.22
N TYR A 81 5.67 4.96 -7.99
CA TYR A 81 4.69 3.89 -8.05
C TYR A 81 3.80 3.78 -6.81
N ILE A 82 4.14 4.48 -5.73
CA ILE A 82 3.33 4.49 -4.51
C ILE A 82 2.20 5.48 -4.72
N PHE A 83 0.96 4.98 -4.69
CA PHE A 83 -0.22 5.81 -4.80
C PHE A 83 -0.60 6.40 -3.43
N GLY A 84 -0.55 5.59 -2.38
CA GLY A 84 -0.84 6.02 -1.02
C GLY A 84 -1.00 4.85 -0.06
N TYR A 85 -1.54 5.13 1.12
CA TYR A 85 -1.63 4.17 2.21
C TYR A 85 -3.00 4.20 2.86
N GLY A 86 -3.54 3.02 3.14
CA GLY A 86 -4.62 2.83 4.11
C GLY A 86 -4.03 2.52 5.48
N THR A 87 -4.48 3.23 6.52
CA THR A 87 -4.02 3.05 7.90
C THR A 87 -5.15 2.46 8.73
N PRO A 88 -5.26 1.12 8.86
CA PRO A 88 -6.27 0.49 9.70
C PRO A 88 -6.29 1.08 11.11
N ALA A 89 -7.49 1.22 11.69
CA ALA A 89 -7.61 1.43 13.12
C ALA A 89 -7.26 0.12 13.84
N TYR A 90 -6.01 0.04 14.31
CA TYR A 90 -5.48 -0.98 15.21
C TYR A 90 -6.11 -0.87 16.61
#